data_AF-A0A2V6EDL5-F1
#
_entry.id   AF-A0A2V6EDL5-F1
#
_cell.length_a   1.000
_cell.length_b   1.000
_cell.length_c   1.000
_cell.angle_alpha   90.00
_cell.angle_beta   90.00
_cell.angle_gamma   90.00
#
_symmetry.space_group_name_H-M   'P 1'
#
loop_
_entity.id
_entity.type
_entity.pdbx_description
1 polymer ?
#
loop_
_entity_poly.entity_id
_entity_poly.type
_entity_poly.pdbx_seq_one_letter_code
_entity_poly.pdbx_strand_id
1 'polypeptide(L)' 'MNARLLLLLLLATTLPTFGQQTPQQLADAELPSLFTIYKDIHTHPELSTQEQRTSALLAKELKAVGCDVTENV' A
#
# COMPACT_ATOMS: atom_id res chain seq x y z
N MET A 1 23.46 33.89 -26.86
CA MET A 1 22.56 32.96 -26.12
C MET A 1 22.89 31.56 -26.59
N ASN A 2 23.49 30.75 -25.71
CA ASN A 2 24.39 29.67 -26.10
C ASN A 2 23.55 28.42 -26.39
N ALA A 3 23.66 27.80 -27.57
CA ALA A 3 22.84 26.67 -28.00
C ALA A 3 22.83 25.47 -27.01
N ARG A 4 23.87 25.34 -26.18
CA ARG A 4 23.95 24.36 -25.09
C ARG A 4 22.93 24.60 -23.97
N LEU A 5 22.61 25.86 -23.68
CA LEU A 5 21.61 26.22 -22.67
C LEU A 5 20.19 25.87 -23.15
N LEU A 6 19.91 26.04 -24.45
CA LEU A 6 18.66 25.63 -25.09
C LEU A 6 18.50 24.10 -25.13
N LEU A 7 19.58 23.37 -25.37
CA LEU A 7 19.57 21.90 -25.40
C LEU A 7 19.30 21.29 -24.00
N LEU A 8 19.86 21.88 -22.93
CA LEU A 8 19.62 21.44 -21.55
C LEU A 8 18.18 21.72 -21.10
N LEU A 9 17.59 22.83 -21.54
CA LEU A 9 16.20 23.18 -21.23
C LEU A 9 15.20 22.21 -21.89
N LEU A 10 15.50 21.76 -23.11
CA LEU A 10 14.68 20.80 -23.85
C LEU A 10 14.69 19.39 -23.23
N LEU A 11 15.80 19.02 -22.59
CA LEU A 11 15.96 17.71 -21.94
C LEU A 11 15.20 17.61 -20.61
N ALA A 12 14.93 18.74 -19.95
CA ALA A 12 14.19 18.77 -18.68
C ALA A 12 12.67 18.58 -18.85
N THR A 13 12.13 18.82 -20.04
CA THR A 13 10.68 18.70 -20.32
C THR A 13 10.20 17.29 -20.62
N THR A 14 11.10 16.31 -20.79
CA THR A 14 10.74 14.92 -21.10
C THR A 14 10.68 14.01 -19.88
N LEU A 15 10.73 14.56 -18.66
CA LEU A 15 10.51 13.76 -17.46
C LEU A 15 9.06 13.26 -17.48
N PRO A 16 8.82 11.93 -17.49
CA PRO A 16 7.47 11.42 -17.35
C PRO A 16 6.93 11.92 -16.01
N THR A 17 5.85 12.69 -16.06
CA THR A 17 5.09 12.99 -14.85
C THR A 17 4.50 11.66 -14.38
N PHE A 18 5.07 11.10 -13.32
CA PHE A 18 4.40 10.01 -12.61
C PHE A 18 3.15 10.64 -12.00
N GLY A 19 2.01 10.48 -12.65
CA GLY A 19 0.73 10.88 -12.10
C GLY A 19 0.53 10.16 -10.78
N GLN A 20 0.42 10.91 -9.68
CA GLN A 20 0.13 10.34 -8.37
C GLN A 20 -1.15 9.51 -8.47
N GLN A 21 -1.13 8.28 -7.95
CA GLN A 21 -2.33 7.44 -7.92
C GLN A 21 -3.47 8.20 -7.24
N THR A 22 -4.64 8.22 -7.88
CA THR A 22 -5.86 8.66 -7.22
C THR A 22 -6.22 7.65 -6.11
N PRO A 23 -6.93 8.08 -5.05
CA PRO A 23 -7.43 7.16 -4.04
C PRO A 23 -8.22 5.97 -4.62
N GLN A 24 -8.98 6.19 -5.70
CA GLN A 24 -9.72 5.12 -6.39
C GLN A 24 -8.77 4.09 -7.02
N GLN A 25 -7.74 4.54 -7.74
CA GLN A 25 -6.76 3.64 -8.38
C GLN A 25 -5.98 2.82 -7.35
N LEU A 26 -5.67 3.42 -6.19
CA LEU A 26 -5.05 2.68 -5.09
C LEU A 26 -6.02 1.63 -4.52
N ALA A 27 -7.27 2.02 -4.25
CA ALA A 27 -8.28 1.10 -3.74
C ALA A 27 -8.53 -0.07 -4.70
N ASP A 28 -8.65 0.19 -6.00
CA ASP A 28 -8.85 -0.84 -7.03
C ASP A 28 -7.66 -1.81 -7.10
N ALA A 29 -6.44 -1.32 -6.91
CA ALA A 29 -5.22 -2.14 -6.91
C ALA A 29 -5.14 -3.04 -5.66
N GLU A 30 -5.53 -2.54 -4.49
CA GLU A 30 -5.45 -3.27 -3.21
C GLU A 30 -6.68 -4.15 -2.93
N LEU A 31 -7.80 -3.92 -3.62
CA LEU A 31 -9.06 -4.64 -3.36
C LEU A 31 -8.91 -6.18 -3.38
N PRO A 32 -8.19 -6.82 -4.33
CA PRO A 32 -8.06 -8.27 -4.35
C PRO A 32 -7.39 -8.87 -3.11
N SER A 33 -6.34 -8.24 -2.59
CA SER A 33 -5.61 -8.70 -1.39
C SER A 33 -6.47 -8.49 -0.15
N LEU A 34 -7.05 -7.29 0.01
CA LEU A 34 -7.95 -6.95 1.12
C LEU A 34 -9.19 -7.84 1.15
N PHE A 35 -9.75 -8.20 -0.01
CA PHE A 35 -10.90 -9.09 -0.08
C PHE A 35 -10.57 -10.52 0.38
N THR A 36 -9.34 -10.96 0.17
CA THR A 36 -8.85 -12.25 0.69
C THR A 36 -8.78 -12.23 2.21
N ILE A 37 -8.21 -11.16 2.80
CA ILE A 37 -8.16 -10.97 4.26
C ILE A 37 -9.58 -10.90 4.84
N TYR A 38 -10.48 -10.15 4.21
CA TYR A 38 -11.88 -10.05 4.61
C TYR A 38 -12.55 -11.43 4.69
N LYS A 39 -12.46 -12.23 3.62
CA LYS A 39 -13.05 -13.57 3.58
C LYS A 39 -12.45 -14.48 4.65
N ASP A 40 -11.14 -14.42 4.84
CA ASP A 40 -10.46 -15.23 5.85
C ASP A 40 -10.99 -14.94 7.26
N ILE A 41 -11.03 -13.66 7.65
CA ILE A 41 -11.54 -13.26 8.97
C ILE A 41 -13.04 -13.58 9.10
N HIS A 42 -13.82 -13.37 8.05
CA HIS A 42 -15.26 -13.65 8.07
C HIS A 42 -15.59 -15.15 8.20
N THR A 43 -14.72 -16.02 7.67
CA THR A 43 -14.88 -17.48 7.76
C THR A 43 -14.32 -18.06 9.06
N HIS A 44 -13.50 -17.30 9.80
CA HIS A 44 -12.86 -17.72 11.05
C HIS A 44 -13.08 -16.70 12.18
N PRO A 45 -14.33 -16.49 12.64
CA PRO A 45 -14.61 -15.54 13.71
C PRO A 45 -14.02 -16.02 15.05
N GLU A 46 -13.51 -15.08 15.83
CA GLU A 46 -13.01 -15.30 17.19
C GLU A 46 -13.86 -14.53 18.21
N LEU A 47 -13.84 -14.97 19.47
CA LEU A 47 -14.52 -14.27 20.56
C LEU A 47 -13.75 -13.00 20.92
N SER A 48 -14.47 -12.00 21.43
CA SER A 48 -13.85 -10.82 22.01
C SER A 48 -12.81 -11.20 23.05
N THR A 49 -11.66 -10.52 23.04
CA THR A 49 -10.48 -10.75 23.89
C THR A 49 -9.81 -12.11 23.71
N GLN A 50 -10.13 -12.84 22.63
CA GLN A 50 -9.54 -14.13 22.28
C GLN A 50 -9.19 -14.20 20.79
N GLU A 51 -8.83 -13.06 20.18
CA GLU A 51 -8.61 -12.92 18.73
C GLU A 51 -7.15 -13.26 18.35
N GLN A 52 -6.61 -14.36 18.86
CA GLN A 52 -5.19 -14.69 18.71
C GLN A 52 -4.80 -14.88 17.25
N ARG A 53 -5.64 -15.57 16.46
CA ARG A 53 -5.39 -15.79 15.04
C ARG A 53 -5.53 -14.50 14.24
N THR A 54 -6.58 -13.72 14.52
CA THR A 54 -6.89 -12.48 13.79
C THR A 54 -5.83 -11.42 14.06
N SER A 55 -5.43 -11.25 15.32
CA SER A 55 -4.35 -10.31 15.70
C SER A 55 -3.01 -10.70 15.06
N ALA A 56 -2.65 -11.99 15.06
CA ALA A 56 -1.44 -12.48 14.40
C ALA A 56 -1.47 -12.27 12.88
N LEU A 57 -2.62 -12.50 12.23
CA LEU A 57 -2.81 -12.21 10.81
C LEU A 57 -2.57 -10.72 10.50
N LEU A 58 -3.22 -9.82 11.25
CA LEU A 58 -3.06 -8.38 11.04
C LEU A 58 -1.62 -7.93 11.28
N ALA A 59 -0.97 -8.43 12.34
CA ALA A 59 0.42 -8.10 12.61
C ALA A 59 1.36 -8.51 11.47
N LYS A 60 1.15 -9.70 10.91
CA LYS A 60 1.90 -10.19 9.74
C LYS A 60 1.69 -9.28 8.52
N GLU A 61 0.45 -8.98 8.17
CA GLU A 61 0.14 -8.18 6.97
C GLU A 61 0.61 -6.71 7.12
N LEU A 62 0.46 -6.12 8.31
CA LEU A 62 0.94 -4.75 8.59
C LEU A 62 2.47 -4.66 8.54
N LYS A 63 3.20 -5.64 9.07
CA LYS A 63 4.66 -5.70 8.94
C LYS A 63 5.08 -5.85 7.47
N ALA A 64 4.36 -6.64 6.69
CA ALA A 64 4.67 -6.85 5.28
C ALA A 64 4.58 -5.56 4.45
N VAL A 65 3.72 -4.62 4.83
CA VAL A 65 3.61 -3.29 4.19
C VAL A 65 4.51 -2.21 4.84
N GLY A 66 5.38 -2.60 5.77
CA GLY A 66 6.39 -1.73 6.36
C GLY A 66 5.95 -0.93 7.58
N CYS A 67 4.83 -1.29 8.21
CA CYS A 67 4.45 -0.69 9.50
C CYS A 67 5.33 -1.21 10.64
N ASP A 68 5.59 -0.33 11.62
CA ASP A 68 6.08 -0.75 12.93
C ASP A 68 4.90 -1.29 13.75
N VAL A 69 5.03 -2.51 14.26
CA VAL A 69 3.91 -3.25 14.86
C VAL A 69 4.33 -3.80 16.22
N THR A 70 3.59 -3.38 17.25
CA THR A 70 3.65 -3.95 18.60
C THR A 70 2.61 -5.06 18.75
N GLU A 71 3.03 -6.21 19.25
CA GLU A 71 2.18 -7.39 19.44
C GLU A 71 2.09 -7.75 20.93
N ASN A 72 1.05 -8.53 21.29
CA ASN A 72 0.85 -9.09 22.64
C ASN A 72 0.69 -8.03 23.75
N VAL A 73 -0.22 -7.09 23.55
CA VAL A 73 -0.61 -6.04 24.51
C VAL A 73 -1.92 -6.33 25.22
#